data_AF-H3DQF1-F1
#
_entry.id   AF-H3DQF1-F1
#
_cell.length_a   1.000
_cell.length_b   1.000
_cell.length_c   1.000
_cell.angle_alpha   90.00
_cell.angle_beta   90.00
_cell.angle_gamma   90.00
#
_symmetry.space_group_name_H-M   'P 1'
#
loop_
_entity.id
_entity.type
_entity.pdbx_description
1 polymer ?
#
loop_
_entity_poly.entity_id
_entity_poly.type
_entity_poly.pdbx_seq_one_letter_code
_entity_poly.pdbx_strand_id
1 'polypeptide(L)'
;SRMQRIREGVHIRTMKAKRKVEEISKDDVLAFLRKNAFVLFTVGAVVAGIILGFTLRPYKMTYREVKYFSFPGELLMRMLQMLVLPLLVSSLITGMAALDSKASGKMGMRAVIYYMTTTFIAVFIGILIVLIIHPGKGSKEEFGKQRTIEQVSPADAFLDLIRNMFPPNLVQACTQQFKTTYGKRVVQLTVTVNDTLFNATNGSQELLEVSREEVIPLPGQVSGVNALGLVVFSMCFGLIIGNMKEQGQLLRDFFDSLNEAIMQLVAIIMWYAPVGILFLIAGKIVEMDDLTQMGGQLGMYTVTVIIGLLIHAVLILPTLYFAITRQNPFVFIGGLLQALVTA
;
A
#
# COMPACT_ATOMS: atom_id res chain seq x y z
N SER A 1 27.07 19.87 40.74
CA SER A 1 27.09 18.58 40.00
C SER A 1 26.46 18.72 38.62
N ARG A 2 26.95 18.03 37.58
CA ARG A 2 26.39 18.04 36.19
C ARG A 2 24.89 17.68 36.19
N MET A 3 24.47 16.89 37.17
CA MET A 3 23.10 16.44 37.41
C MET A 3 22.17 17.57 37.89
N GLN A 4 22.68 18.54 38.68
CA GLN A 4 21.89 19.69 39.13
C GLN A 4 21.57 20.66 37.99
N ARG A 5 22.52 20.92 37.09
CA ARG A 5 22.27 21.78 35.91
C ARG A 5 21.24 21.18 34.94
N ILE A 6 21.24 19.85 34.79
CA ILE A 6 20.23 19.15 33.99
C ILE A 6 18.86 19.28 34.67
N ARG A 7 18.79 19.10 35.99
CA ARG A 7 17.53 19.22 36.75
C ARG A 7 16.97 20.63 36.70
N GLU A 8 17.80 21.67 36.86
CA GLU A 8 17.39 23.06 36.70
C GLU A 8 16.95 23.38 35.27
N GLY A 9 17.68 22.89 34.26
CA GLY A 9 17.30 23.06 32.85
C GLY A 9 15.96 22.41 32.51
N VAL A 10 15.70 21.22 33.04
CA VAL A 10 14.39 20.55 32.91
C VAL A 10 13.33 21.35 33.65
N HIS A 11 13.57 21.76 34.90
CA HIS A 11 12.60 22.51 35.71
C HIS A 11 12.21 23.86 35.06
N ILE A 12 13.17 24.58 34.49
CA ILE A 12 12.93 25.83 33.76
C ILE A 12 12.10 25.57 32.48
N ARG A 13 12.38 24.49 31.74
CA ARG A 13 11.58 24.10 30.57
C ARG A 13 10.16 23.71 30.96
N THR A 14 9.99 22.97 32.05
CA THR A 14 8.68 22.59 32.57
C THR A 14 7.89 23.81 33.04
N MET A 15 8.53 24.75 33.74
CA MET A 15 7.88 26.01 34.16
C MET A 15 7.51 26.91 32.98
N LYS A 16 8.37 27.02 31.96
CA LYS A 16 8.05 27.74 30.72
C LYS A 16 6.92 27.08 29.94
N ALA A 17 6.89 25.75 29.87
CA ALA A 17 5.79 25.01 29.25
C ALA A 17 4.49 25.20 30.03
N LYS A 18 4.53 25.12 31.36
CA LYS A 18 3.37 25.32 32.24
C LYS A 18 2.79 26.73 32.11
N ARG A 19 3.65 27.76 32.12
CA ARG A 19 3.25 29.15 31.91
C ARG A 19 2.66 29.39 30.51
N LYS A 20 3.23 28.75 29.49
CA LYS A 20 2.70 28.80 28.11
C LYS A 20 1.34 28.09 27.97
N VAL A 21 1.03 27.11 28.82
CA VAL A 21 -0.28 26.44 28.87
C VAL A 21 -1.29 27.25 29.68
N GLU A 22 -0.86 27.93 30.74
CA GLU A 22 -1.71 28.81 31.56
C GLU A 22 -2.08 30.12 30.83
N GLU A 23 -1.26 30.59 29.89
CA GLU A 23 -1.50 31.79 29.07
C GLU A 23 -2.28 31.52 27.76
N ILE A 24 -2.82 30.30 27.54
CA ILE A 24 -3.59 29.99 26.33
C ILE A 24 -4.92 30.75 26.34
N SER A 25 -5.04 31.78 25.50
CA SER A 25 -6.29 32.52 25.30
C SER A 25 -7.25 31.75 24.39
N LYS A 26 -8.56 32.06 24.48
CA LYS A 26 -9.57 31.54 23.54
C LYS A 26 -9.22 31.90 22.09
N ASP A 27 -8.60 33.05 21.87
CA ASP A 27 -8.18 33.51 20.55
C ASP A 27 -7.03 32.68 19.98
N ASP A 28 -6.10 32.23 20.83
CA ASP A 28 -5.01 31.34 20.43
C ASP A 28 -5.55 29.96 20.03
N VAL A 29 -6.56 29.46 20.76
CA VAL A 29 -7.25 28.21 20.42
C VAL A 29 -8.02 28.35 19.11
N LEU A 30 -8.78 29.43 18.91
CA LEU A 30 -9.49 29.69 17.65
C LEU A 30 -8.53 29.85 16.47
N ALA A 31 -7.40 30.52 16.66
CA ALA A 31 -6.35 30.65 15.65
C ALA A 31 -5.73 29.29 15.31
N PHE A 32 -5.45 28.46 16.33
CA PHE A 32 -4.95 27.10 16.14
C PHE A 32 -5.96 26.21 15.41
N LEU A 33 -7.24 26.29 15.79
CA LEU A 33 -8.34 25.54 15.16
C LEU A 33 -8.51 25.93 13.70
N ARG A 34 -8.48 27.23 13.37
CA ARG A 34 -8.54 27.68 11.97
C ARG A 34 -7.34 27.21 11.16
N LYS A 35 -6.13 27.28 11.74
CA LYS A 35 -4.89 26.87 11.07
C LYS A 35 -4.84 25.37 10.78
N ASN A 36 -5.39 24.55 11.68
CA ASN A 36 -5.37 23.09 11.57
C ASN A 36 -6.76 22.50 11.31
N ALA A 37 -7.70 23.31 10.81
CA ALA A 37 -9.11 22.92 10.68
C ALA A 37 -9.26 21.62 9.87
N PHE A 38 -8.51 21.52 8.77
CA PHE A 38 -8.50 20.35 7.91
C PHE A 38 -8.11 19.06 8.65
N VAL A 39 -6.97 19.07 9.34
CA VAL A 39 -6.47 17.91 10.10
C VAL A 39 -7.42 17.53 11.22
N LEU A 40 -8.02 18.53 11.87
CA LEU A 40 -9.01 18.29 12.92
C LEU A 40 -10.29 17.65 12.36
N PHE A 41 -10.76 18.10 11.19
CA PHE A 41 -11.93 17.52 10.53
C PHE A 41 -11.68 16.07 10.10
N THR A 42 -10.50 15.74 9.56
CA THR A 42 -10.20 14.36 9.17
C THR A 42 -10.07 13.44 10.37
N VAL A 43 -9.36 13.84 11.43
CA VAL A 43 -9.26 13.05 12.66
C VAL A 43 -10.64 12.90 13.32
N GLY A 44 -11.43 13.98 13.37
CA GLY A 44 -12.81 13.94 13.86
C GLY A 44 -13.70 12.99 13.05
N ALA A 45 -13.56 12.99 11.72
CA ALA A 45 -14.27 12.09 10.82
C ALA A 45 -13.93 10.61 11.04
N VAL A 46 -12.65 10.29 11.29
CA VAL A 46 -12.23 8.92 11.62
C VAL A 46 -12.90 8.46 12.91
N VAL A 47 -12.83 9.26 13.97
CA VAL A 47 -13.44 8.93 15.27
C VAL A 47 -14.96 8.79 15.13
N ALA A 48 -15.61 9.72 14.43
CA ALA A 48 -17.05 9.67 14.17
C ALA A 48 -17.44 8.45 13.33
N GLY A 49 -16.64 8.09 12.31
CA GLY A 49 -16.87 6.92 11.48
C GLY A 49 -16.77 5.61 12.25
N ILE A 50 -15.80 5.50 13.17
CA ILE A 50 -15.67 4.35 14.08
C ILE A 50 -16.91 4.23 14.98
N ILE A 51 -17.29 5.32 15.64
CA ILE A 51 -18.45 5.35 16.55
C ILE A 51 -19.72 4.98 15.77
N LEU A 52 -19.93 5.59 14.60
CA LEU A 52 -21.09 5.35 13.75
C LEU A 52 -21.13 3.89 13.26
N GLY A 53 -20.00 3.34 12.81
CA GLY A 53 -19.89 1.96 12.36
C GLY A 53 -20.28 0.95 13.44
N PHE A 54 -19.74 1.11 14.66
CA PHE A 54 -20.09 0.24 15.80
C PHE A 54 -21.54 0.43 16.27
N THR A 55 -22.09 1.64 16.15
CA THR A 55 -23.48 1.93 16.51
C THR A 55 -24.47 1.31 15.50
N LEU A 56 -24.12 1.27 14.22
CA LEU A 56 -24.96 0.71 13.16
C LEU A 56 -24.84 -0.82 13.03
N ARG A 57 -23.74 -1.40 13.49
CA ARG A 57 -23.48 -2.85 13.41
C ARG A 57 -24.60 -3.75 14.00
N PRO A 58 -25.23 -3.43 15.15
CA PRO A 58 -26.32 -4.24 15.71
C PRO A 58 -27.60 -4.28 14.86
N TYR A 59 -27.79 -3.30 13.95
CA TYR A 59 -29.03 -3.17 13.17
C TYR A 59 -29.12 -4.16 11.98
N LYS A 60 -28.10 -5.01 11.76
CA LYS A 60 -28.07 -6.06 10.72
C LYS A 60 -28.57 -5.58 9.35
N MET A 61 -27.96 -4.51 8.84
CA MET A 61 -28.26 -3.98 7.52
C MET A 61 -28.02 -5.01 6.42
N THR A 62 -28.85 -4.99 5.39
CA THR A 62 -28.67 -5.80 4.18
C THR A 62 -27.44 -5.32 3.41
N TYR A 63 -26.75 -6.22 2.68
CA TYR A 63 -25.60 -5.86 1.85
C TYR A 63 -25.84 -4.66 0.90
N ARG A 64 -27.05 -4.54 0.35
CA ARG A 64 -27.45 -3.40 -0.49
C ARG A 64 -27.49 -2.09 0.28
N GLU A 65 -27.99 -2.10 1.51
CA GLU A 65 -28.09 -0.91 2.37
C GLU A 65 -26.70 -0.46 2.81
N VAL A 66 -25.81 -1.41 3.14
CA VAL A 66 -24.40 -1.11 3.45
C VAL A 66 -23.70 -0.45 2.26
N LYS A 67 -23.98 -0.89 1.01
CA LYS A 67 -23.46 -0.22 -0.19
C LYS A 67 -23.96 1.20 -0.35
N TYR A 68 -25.26 1.46 -0.14
CA TYR A 68 -25.79 2.82 -0.22
C TYR A 68 -25.23 3.72 0.88
N PHE A 69 -25.09 3.18 2.10
CA PHE A 69 -24.49 3.89 3.22
C PHE A 69 -23.01 4.23 2.99
N SER A 70 -22.22 3.32 2.43
CA SER A 70 -20.79 3.52 2.15
C SER A 70 -20.49 4.27 0.85
N PHE A 71 -21.51 4.64 0.08
CA PHE A 71 -21.37 5.30 -1.21
C PHE A 71 -20.52 6.60 -1.18
N PRO A 72 -20.65 7.49 -0.18
CA PRO A 72 -19.79 8.68 -0.10
C PRO A 72 -18.30 8.33 0.02
N GLY A 73 -17.98 7.22 0.70
CA GLY A 73 -16.62 6.68 0.81
C GLY A 73 -16.14 6.04 -0.49
N GLU A 74 -17.00 5.31 -1.20
CA GLU A 74 -16.68 4.79 -2.53
C GLU A 74 -16.37 5.93 -3.52
N LEU A 75 -17.15 7.02 -3.48
CA LEU A 75 -16.94 8.19 -4.32
C LEU A 75 -15.57 8.83 -4.05
N LEU A 76 -15.16 8.93 -2.78
CA LEU A 76 -13.81 9.41 -2.42
C LEU A 76 -12.73 8.56 -3.07
N MET A 77 -12.82 7.23 -2.97
CA MET A 77 -11.85 6.32 -3.57
C MET A 77 -11.78 6.47 -5.09
N ARG A 78 -12.92 6.62 -5.76
CA ARG A 78 -12.98 6.85 -7.21
C ARG A 78 -12.33 8.18 -7.60
N MET A 79 -12.59 9.25 -6.86
CA MET A 79 -11.97 10.56 -7.10
C MET A 79 -10.45 10.52 -6.91
N LEU A 80 -9.96 9.84 -5.86
CA LEU A 80 -8.53 9.67 -5.64
C LEU A 80 -7.88 8.82 -6.74
N GLN A 81 -8.47 7.67 -7.09
CA GLN A 81 -7.96 6.79 -8.14
C GLN A 81 -7.91 7.46 -9.52
N MET A 82 -8.87 8.34 -9.82
CA MET A 82 -8.87 9.14 -11.05
C MET A 82 -7.63 10.04 -11.16
N LEU A 83 -7.17 10.60 -10.05
CA LEU A 83 -6.02 11.50 -10.03
C LEU A 83 -4.66 10.79 -10.02
N VAL A 84 -4.61 9.52 -9.56
CA VAL A 84 -3.34 8.77 -9.45
C VAL A 84 -2.60 8.72 -10.79
N LEU A 85 -3.30 8.38 -11.88
CA LEU A 85 -2.66 8.23 -13.19
C LEU A 85 -2.04 9.53 -13.74
N PRO A 86 -2.80 10.64 -13.89
CA PRO A 86 -2.24 11.87 -14.43
C PRO A 86 -1.21 12.51 -13.48
N LEU A 87 -1.39 12.37 -12.15
CA LEU A 87 -0.41 12.85 -11.17
C LEU A 87 0.90 12.07 -11.27
N LEU A 88 0.86 10.73 -11.28
CA LEU A 88 2.07 9.92 -11.37
C LEU A 88 2.90 10.25 -12.61
N VAL A 89 2.27 10.36 -13.77
CA VAL A 89 2.97 10.65 -15.04
C VAL A 89 3.54 12.07 -15.02
N SER A 90 2.74 13.09 -14.72
CA SER A 90 3.18 14.49 -14.74
C SER A 90 4.21 14.81 -13.66
N SER A 91 3.97 14.41 -12.40
CA SER A 91 4.90 14.65 -11.29
C SER A 91 6.24 13.96 -11.50
N LEU A 92 6.26 12.72 -12.00
CA LEU A 92 7.53 12.01 -12.24
C LEU A 92 8.30 12.58 -13.42
N ILE A 93 7.63 12.94 -14.52
CA ILE A 93 8.30 13.57 -15.66
C ILE A 93 8.93 14.89 -15.23
N THR A 94 8.17 15.77 -14.58
CA THR A 94 8.67 17.07 -14.11
C THR A 94 9.78 16.90 -13.07
N GLY A 95 9.60 15.99 -12.10
CA GLY A 95 10.58 15.73 -11.05
C GLY A 95 11.90 15.18 -11.60
N MET A 96 11.86 14.29 -12.59
CA MET A 96 13.06 13.71 -13.20
C MET A 96 13.71 14.65 -14.21
N ALA A 97 12.93 15.47 -14.94
CA ALA A 97 13.45 16.48 -15.84
C ALA A 97 14.13 17.65 -15.10
N ALA A 98 13.78 17.88 -13.84
CA ALA A 98 14.40 18.91 -12.99
C ALA A 98 15.78 18.54 -12.44
N LEU A 99 16.15 17.26 -12.49
CA LEU A 99 17.40 16.77 -11.91
C LEU A 99 18.45 16.54 -13.01
N ASP A 100 19.70 16.95 -12.74
CA ASP A 100 20.83 16.55 -13.59
C ASP A 100 20.97 15.03 -13.61
N SER A 101 21.27 14.43 -14.76
CA SER A 101 21.41 12.96 -14.91
C SER A 101 22.37 12.34 -13.87
N LYS A 102 23.50 13.00 -13.58
CA LYS A 102 24.48 12.55 -12.58
C LYS A 102 23.97 12.71 -11.14
N ALA A 103 23.17 13.74 -10.86
CA ALA A 103 22.56 13.93 -9.55
C ALA A 103 21.40 12.95 -9.32
N SER A 104 20.58 12.73 -10.35
CA SER A 104 19.46 11.80 -10.36
C SER A 104 19.90 10.37 -10.05
N GLY A 105 20.98 9.88 -10.67
CA GLY A 105 21.53 8.55 -10.37
C GLY A 105 21.97 8.39 -8.91
N LYS A 106 22.63 9.40 -8.32
CA LYS A 106 23.06 9.37 -6.91
C LYS A 106 21.87 9.46 -5.95
N MET A 107 20.90 10.32 -6.24
CA MET A 107 19.69 10.48 -5.45
C MET A 107 18.85 9.19 -5.48
N GLY A 108 18.66 8.62 -6.67
CA GLY A 108 17.97 7.35 -6.87
C GLY A 108 18.65 6.19 -6.15
N MET A 109 19.97 6.05 -6.25
CA MET A 109 20.71 5.02 -5.53
C MET A 109 20.53 5.11 -4.00
N ARG A 110 20.57 6.32 -3.44
CA ARG A 110 20.31 6.54 -2.00
C ARG A 110 18.89 6.13 -1.62
N ALA A 111 17.90 6.44 -2.46
CA ALA A 111 16.51 6.04 -2.24
C ALA A 111 16.33 4.51 -2.29
N VAL A 112 16.92 3.84 -3.28
CA VAL A 112 16.88 2.37 -3.40
C VAL A 112 17.52 1.71 -2.17
N ILE A 113 18.69 2.17 -1.73
CA ILE A 113 19.35 1.64 -0.52
C ILE A 113 18.46 1.85 0.71
N TYR A 114 17.86 3.03 0.85
CA TYR A 114 16.94 3.35 1.94
C TYR A 114 15.71 2.41 1.95
N TYR A 115 15.05 2.20 0.81
CA TYR A 115 13.90 1.31 0.69
C TYR A 115 14.26 -0.15 0.96
N MET A 116 15.40 -0.63 0.46
CA MET A 116 15.86 -1.99 0.73
C MET A 116 16.16 -2.21 2.22
N THR A 117 16.84 -1.27 2.85
CA THR A 117 17.24 -1.39 4.27
C THR A 117 16.02 -1.32 5.19
N THR A 118 15.11 -0.37 4.96
CA THR A 118 13.88 -0.25 5.76
C THR A 118 12.97 -1.47 5.61
N THR A 119 12.82 -1.99 4.40
CA THR A 119 12.05 -3.22 4.13
C THR A 119 12.66 -4.42 4.83
N PHE A 120 13.99 -4.58 4.77
CA PHE A 120 14.68 -5.68 5.45
C PHE A 120 14.48 -5.61 6.98
N ILE A 121 14.59 -4.42 7.58
CA ILE A 121 14.33 -4.21 9.00
C ILE A 121 12.86 -4.50 9.35
N ALA A 122 11.91 -4.07 8.51
CA ALA A 122 10.48 -4.34 8.71
C ALA A 122 10.16 -5.84 8.71
N VAL A 123 10.70 -6.58 7.73
CA VAL A 123 10.54 -8.04 7.64
C VAL A 123 11.14 -8.74 8.85
N PHE A 124 12.35 -8.34 9.27
CA PHE A 124 13.00 -8.91 10.45
C PHE A 124 12.16 -8.72 11.71
N ILE A 125 11.61 -7.52 11.93
CA ILE A 125 10.74 -7.22 13.08
C ILE A 125 9.43 -7.99 12.99
N GLY A 126 8.83 -8.09 11.80
CA GLY A 126 7.61 -8.87 11.58
C GLY A 126 7.81 -10.33 11.96
N ILE A 127 8.90 -10.95 11.50
CA ILE A 127 9.26 -12.33 11.86
C ILE A 127 9.49 -12.44 13.37
N LEU A 128 10.26 -11.53 13.97
CA LEU A 128 10.55 -11.56 15.40
C LEU A 128 9.26 -11.50 16.24
N ILE A 129 8.34 -10.60 15.93
CA ILE A 129 7.09 -10.42 16.69
C ILE A 129 6.17 -11.63 16.51
N VAL A 130 6.06 -12.16 15.30
CA VAL A 130 5.27 -13.38 15.03
C VAL A 130 5.86 -14.58 15.79
N LEU A 131 7.18 -14.70 15.86
CA LEU A 131 7.86 -15.76 16.63
C LEU A 131 7.79 -15.55 18.15
N ILE A 132 7.53 -14.35 18.65
CA ILE A 132 7.32 -14.13 20.08
C ILE A 132 5.87 -14.48 20.44
N ILE A 133 4.90 -13.91 19.72
CA ILE A 133 3.48 -14.02 20.05
C ILE A 133 2.90 -15.38 19.63
N HIS A 134 3.43 -16.00 18.57
CA HIS A 134 2.93 -17.24 17.98
C HIS A 134 1.39 -17.27 17.80
N PRO A 135 0.84 -16.34 16.98
CA PRO A 135 -0.60 -16.34 16.73
C PRO A 135 -1.03 -17.67 16.09
N GLY A 136 -2.12 -18.27 16.58
CA GLY A 136 -2.68 -19.51 16.01
C GLY A 136 -2.36 -20.82 16.74
N LYS A 137 -1.73 -20.79 17.92
CA LYS A 137 -1.43 -22.01 18.72
C LYS A 137 -2.62 -22.66 19.45
N GLY A 138 -3.88 -22.30 19.16
CA GLY A 138 -5.05 -22.81 19.90
C GLY A 138 -6.26 -23.10 19.00
N SER A 139 -6.53 -24.39 18.75
CA SER A 139 -7.52 -25.00 17.82
C SER A 139 -6.98 -25.33 16.43
N LYS A 140 -6.86 -26.64 16.14
CA LYS A 140 -6.51 -27.19 14.82
C LYS A 140 -7.75 -27.37 13.93
N GLU A 141 -8.92 -27.03 14.42
CA GLU A 141 -10.19 -27.27 13.72
C GLU A 141 -10.82 -25.92 13.35
N GLU A 142 -11.32 -25.84 12.10
CA GLU A 142 -12.07 -24.74 11.48
C GLU A 142 -11.35 -23.69 10.60
N PHE A 143 -10.24 -24.03 9.93
CA PHE A 143 -9.87 -23.36 8.66
C PHE A 143 -10.09 -24.26 7.44
N GLY A 144 -11.15 -25.07 7.49
CA GLY A 144 -11.56 -26.02 6.44
C GLY A 144 -12.46 -25.42 5.35
N LYS A 145 -12.21 -24.19 4.88
CA LYS A 145 -12.74 -23.76 3.57
C LYS A 145 -11.57 -23.67 2.59
N GLN A 146 -11.29 -24.84 2.03
CA GLN A 146 -10.37 -25.07 0.93
C GLN A 146 -10.86 -24.32 -0.30
N ARG A 147 -10.60 -23.01 -0.36
CA ARG A 147 -10.52 -22.32 -1.64
C ARG A 147 -9.37 -23.01 -2.37
N THR A 148 -9.63 -23.51 -3.57
CA THR A 148 -8.60 -23.97 -4.50
C THR A 148 -7.65 -22.80 -4.70
N ILE A 149 -6.55 -22.78 -3.94
CA ILE A 149 -5.50 -21.79 -4.09
C ILE A 149 -4.86 -22.10 -5.44
N GLU A 150 -5.12 -21.28 -6.45
CA GLU A 150 -4.34 -21.31 -7.69
C GLU A 150 -2.88 -21.12 -7.28
N GLN A 151 -2.09 -22.19 -7.37
CA GLN A 151 -0.69 -22.13 -7.02
C GLN A 151 0.03 -21.36 -8.13
N VAL A 152 0.25 -20.08 -7.88
CA VAL A 152 1.05 -19.23 -8.76
C VAL A 152 2.53 -19.54 -8.49
N SER A 153 3.27 -19.86 -9.55
CA SER A 153 4.71 -20.04 -9.45
C SER A 153 5.38 -18.69 -9.09
N PRO A 154 6.28 -18.64 -8.08
CA PRO A 154 7.02 -17.43 -7.76
C PRO A 154 7.84 -16.89 -8.94
N ALA A 155 8.32 -17.78 -9.81
CA ALA A 155 9.05 -17.40 -11.02
C ALA A 155 8.14 -16.63 -11.99
N ASP A 156 6.91 -17.09 -12.19
CA ASP A 156 5.95 -16.41 -13.07
C ASP A 156 5.59 -15.03 -12.53
N ALA A 157 5.39 -14.89 -11.20
CA ALA A 157 5.13 -13.60 -10.57
C ALA A 157 6.30 -12.61 -10.75
N PHE A 158 7.55 -13.09 -10.67
CA PHE A 158 8.73 -12.27 -10.93
C PHE A 158 8.85 -11.88 -12.41
N LEU A 159 8.56 -12.80 -13.32
CA LEU A 159 8.53 -12.51 -14.76
C LEU A 159 7.42 -11.50 -15.09
N ASP A 160 6.26 -11.61 -14.44
CA ASP A 160 5.16 -10.65 -14.58
C ASP A 160 5.54 -9.26 -14.09
N LEU A 161 6.33 -9.15 -13.00
CA LEU A 161 6.87 -7.87 -12.54
C LEU A 161 7.72 -7.21 -13.65
N ILE A 162 8.64 -7.96 -14.27
CA ILE A 162 9.50 -7.44 -15.34
C ILE A 162 8.68 -7.09 -16.58
N ARG A 163 7.72 -7.93 -16.98
CA ARG A 163 6.81 -7.66 -18.11
C ARG A 163 6.00 -6.38 -17.87
N ASN A 164 5.56 -6.13 -16.64
CA ASN A 164 4.83 -4.91 -16.29
C ASN A 164 5.74 -3.67 -16.24
N MET A 165 7.06 -3.79 -16.02
CA MET A 165 7.98 -2.65 -16.12
C MET A 165 8.09 -2.09 -17.54
N PHE A 166 7.90 -2.93 -18.57
CA PHE A 166 7.99 -2.57 -19.99
C PHE A 166 6.70 -2.94 -20.73
N PRO A 167 5.60 -2.18 -20.54
CA PRO A 167 4.33 -2.49 -21.19
C PRO A 167 4.45 -2.32 -22.71
N PRO A 168 3.81 -3.20 -23.51
CA PRO A 168 3.85 -3.11 -24.97
C PRO A 168 3.13 -1.87 -25.52
N ASN A 169 2.21 -1.29 -24.75
CA ASN A 169 1.46 -0.09 -25.11
C ASN A 169 1.16 0.77 -23.87
N LEU A 170 1.49 2.06 -23.93
CA LEU A 170 1.30 3.00 -22.82
C LEU A 170 -0.18 3.32 -22.54
N VAL A 171 -0.99 3.46 -23.58
CA VAL A 171 -2.44 3.71 -23.44
C VAL A 171 -3.11 2.49 -22.82
N GLN A 172 -2.72 1.29 -23.25
CA GLN A 172 -3.19 0.05 -22.65
C GLN A 172 -2.76 -0.06 -21.17
N ALA A 173 -1.53 0.33 -20.85
CA ALA A 173 -1.02 0.34 -19.47
C ALA A 173 -1.85 1.24 -18.52
N CYS A 174 -2.57 2.24 -19.05
CA CYS A 174 -3.49 3.07 -18.28
C CYS A 174 -4.76 2.32 -17.81
N THR A 175 -5.07 1.16 -18.38
CA THR A 175 -6.34 0.45 -18.13
C THR A 175 -6.16 -1.02 -17.78
N GLN A 176 -5.02 -1.61 -18.15
CA GLN A 176 -4.74 -3.03 -18.03
C GLN A 176 -3.30 -3.29 -17.55
N GLN A 177 -3.13 -4.38 -16.83
CA GLN A 177 -1.85 -4.91 -16.36
C GLN A 177 -1.67 -6.36 -16.80
N PHE A 178 -0.44 -6.77 -17.05
CA PHE A 178 -0.11 -8.15 -17.43
C PHE A 178 -0.17 -9.06 -16.20
N LYS A 179 -0.84 -10.21 -16.32
CA LYS A 179 -0.86 -11.26 -15.30
C LYS A 179 -0.89 -12.62 -15.97
N THR A 180 0.04 -13.48 -15.61
CA THR A 180 0.06 -14.87 -16.07
C THR A 180 -1.18 -15.59 -15.54
N THR A 181 -1.92 -16.21 -16.45
CA THR A 181 -3.07 -17.07 -16.14
C THR A 181 -2.70 -18.51 -16.42
N TYR A 182 -3.21 -19.46 -15.63
CA TYR A 182 -2.85 -20.87 -15.78
C TYR A 182 -3.88 -21.62 -16.60
N GLY A 183 -3.45 -22.18 -17.73
CA GLY A 183 -4.24 -23.09 -18.54
C GLY A 183 -3.87 -24.54 -18.27
N LYS A 184 -4.78 -25.47 -18.56
CA LYS A 184 -4.49 -26.90 -18.58
C LYS A 184 -4.20 -27.34 -20.00
N ARG A 185 -3.03 -27.93 -20.23
CA ARG A 185 -2.69 -28.62 -21.48
C ARG A 185 -2.72 -30.12 -21.22
N VAL A 186 -3.57 -30.84 -21.95
CA VAL A 186 -3.58 -32.31 -21.90
C VAL A 186 -2.48 -32.81 -22.82
N VAL A 187 -1.46 -33.46 -22.26
CA VAL A 187 -0.41 -34.14 -23.01
C VAL A 187 -0.75 -35.62 -23.05
N GLN A 188 -1.03 -36.15 -24.23
CA GLN A 188 -1.23 -37.58 -24.43
C GLN A 188 0.14 -38.26 -24.47
N LEU A 189 0.45 -39.04 -23.43
CA LEU A 189 1.65 -39.86 -23.39
C LEU A 189 1.27 -41.28 -23.78
N THR A 190 1.84 -41.75 -24.89
CA THR A 190 1.74 -43.15 -25.27
C THR A 190 2.78 -43.93 -24.47
N VAL A 191 2.35 -44.71 -23.48
CA VAL A 191 3.24 -45.56 -22.68
C VAL A 191 3.19 -46.97 -23.25
N THR A 192 4.32 -47.47 -23.73
CA THR A 192 4.48 -48.88 -24.09
C THR A 192 4.73 -49.68 -22.80
N VAL A 193 3.74 -50.46 -22.37
CA VAL A 193 3.93 -51.40 -21.25
C VAL A 193 4.55 -52.68 -21.79
N ASN A 194 5.80 -52.95 -21.39
CA ASN A 194 6.39 -54.27 -21.60
C ASN A 194 5.95 -55.17 -20.43
N ASP A 195 4.93 -55.99 -20.65
CA ASP A 195 4.53 -57.01 -19.69
C ASP A 195 5.58 -58.12 -19.62
N THR A 196 6.61 -57.96 -18.79
CA THR A 196 7.54 -59.05 -18.44
C THR A 196 7.07 -59.87 -17.24
N LEU A 197 5.85 -59.64 -16.75
CA LEU A 197 5.27 -60.33 -15.58
C LEU A 197 4.03 -61.19 -15.89
N PHE A 198 3.51 -61.16 -17.12
CA PHE A 198 2.46 -62.07 -17.57
C PHE A 198 3.00 -63.00 -18.65
N ASN A 199 3.23 -64.25 -18.26
CA ASN A 199 3.71 -65.28 -19.16
C ASN A 199 2.60 -65.70 -20.13
N ALA A 200 2.97 -65.68 -21.42
CA ALA A 200 2.44 -66.45 -22.54
C ALA A 200 1.28 -65.90 -23.39
N THR A 201 1.60 -65.89 -24.69
CA THR A 201 0.78 -65.97 -25.90
C THR A 201 0.19 -64.69 -26.50
N ASN A 202 0.71 -64.36 -27.70
CA ASN A 202 0.32 -63.31 -28.65
C ASN A 202 0.62 -61.87 -28.19
N GLY A 203 1.83 -61.42 -28.51
CA GLY A 203 2.27 -60.04 -28.30
C GLY A 203 1.49 -59.04 -29.15
N SER A 204 0.32 -58.63 -28.69
CA SER A 204 -0.21 -57.31 -29.01
C SER A 204 0.36 -56.34 -27.97
N GLN A 205 1.28 -55.47 -28.40
CA GLN A 205 1.65 -54.29 -27.61
C GLN A 205 0.39 -53.43 -27.44
N GLU A 206 -0.25 -53.49 -26.27
CA GLU A 206 -1.30 -52.53 -25.93
C GLU A 206 -0.63 -51.18 -25.63
N LEU A 207 -0.88 -50.19 -26.50
CA LEU A 207 -0.49 -48.81 -26.30
C LEU A 207 -1.45 -48.18 -25.29
N LEU A 208 -1.02 -47.98 -24.05
CA LEU A 208 -1.81 -47.24 -23.08
C LEU A 208 -1.64 -45.73 -23.34
N GLU A 209 -2.73 -45.07 -23.74
CA GLU A 209 -2.80 -43.61 -23.83
C GLU A 209 -3.03 -43.02 -22.44
N VAL A 210 -1.95 -42.59 -21.78
CA VAL A 210 -2.03 -41.91 -20.49
C VAL A 210 -2.10 -40.40 -20.76
N SER A 211 -3.27 -39.81 -20.52
CA SER A 211 -3.46 -38.36 -20.58
C SER A 211 -2.91 -37.71 -19.31
N ARG A 212 -1.83 -36.93 -19.41
CA ARG A 212 -1.28 -36.14 -18.31
C ARG A 212 -1.73 -34.69 -18.46
N GLU A 213 -2.46 -34.16 -17.47
CA GLU A 213 -2.76 -32.73 -17.39
C GLU A 213 -1.51 -31.96 -16.92
N GLU A 214 -0.97 -31.09 -17.77
CA GLU A 214 0.12 -30.18 -17.44
C GLU A 214 -0.44 -28.75 -17.30
N VAL A 215 -0.12 -28.08 -16.20
CA VAL A 215 -0.51 -26.67 -15.99
C VAL A 215 0.53 -25.79 -16.66
N ILE A 216 0.11 -24.98 -17.64
CA ILE A 216 0.98 -24.10 -18.41
C ILE A 216 0.66 -22.62 -18.15
N PRO A 217 1.68 -21.75 -18.04
CA PRO A 217 1.47 -20.31 -17.95
C PRO A 217 1.06 -19.75 -19.31
N LEU A 218 -0.07 -19.04 -19.34
CA LEU A 218 -0.62 -18.34 -20.51
C LEU A 218 -0.58 -16.83 -20.27
N PRO A 219 -0.33 -16.01 -21.31
CA PRO A 219 -0.39 -14.57 -21.19
C PRO A 219 -1.83 -14.13 -20.90
N GLY A 220 -2.01 -13.40 -19.79
CA GLY A 220 -3.29 -12.84 -19.39
C GLY A 220 -3.18 -11.34 -19.07
N GLN A 221 -4.34 -10.70 -19.01
CA GLN A 221 -4.47 -9.29 -18.65
C GLN A 221 -5.54 -9.12 -17.57
N VAL A 222 -5.29 -8.23 -16.64
CA VAL A 222 -6.24 -7.85 -15.59
C VAL A 222 -6.54 -6.36 -15.74
N SER A 223 -7.81 -5.98 -15.54
CA SER A 223 -8.19 -4.57 -15.52
C SER A 223 -7.58 -3.87 -14.31
N GLY A 224 -6.93 -2.74 -14.56
CA GLY A 224 -6.21 -1.97 -13.55
C GLY A 224 -5.06 -1.20 -14.18
N VAL A 225 -4.72 -0.06 -13.60
CA VAL A 225 -3.59 0.76 -14.07
C VAL A 225 -2.29 -0.01 -13.80
N ASN A 226 -1.47 -0.24 -14.83
CA ASN A 226 -0.10 -0.69 -14.67
C ASN A 226 0.79 0.49 -14.21
N ALA A 227 0.67 0.85 -12.93
CA ALA A 227 1.40 1.96 -12.34
C ALA A 227 2.93 1.76 -12.43
N LEU A 228 3.41 0.52 -12.30
CA LEU A 228 4.84 0.21 -12.39
C LEU A 228 5.42 0.59 -13.76
N GLY A 229 4.76 0.16 -14.84
CA GLY A 229 5.19 0.48 -16.21
C GLY A 229 5.14 1.99 -16.49
N LEU A 230 4.09 2.67 -16.03
CA LEU A 230 3.97 4.12 -16.16
C LEU A 230 5.05 4.87 -15.38
N VAL A 231 5.43 4.40 -14.18
CA VAL A 231 6.53 4.97 -13.40
C VAL A 231 7.86 4.82 -14.13
N VAL A 232 8.18 3.61 -14.61
CA VAL A 232 9.44 3.33 -15.33
C VAL A 232 9.51 4.17 -16.60
N PHE A 233 8.45 4.22 -17.40
CA PHE A 233 8.38 5.06 -18.59
C PHE A 233 8.55 6.54 -18.28
N SER A 234 7.77 7.08 -17.31
CA SER A 234 7.80 8.49 -16.94
C SER A 234 9.16 8.91 -16.40
N MET A 235 9.84 8.02 -15.66
CA MET A 235 11.18 8.26 -15.15
C MET A 235 12.22 8.37 -16.28
N CYS A 236 12.21 7.41 -17.22
CA CYS A 236 13.09 7.44 -18.38
C CYS A 236 12.81 8.66 -19.28
N PHE A 237 11.54 8.95 -19.54
CA PHE A 237 11.12 10.05 -20.38
C PHE A 237 11.47 11.41 -19.77
N GLY A 238 11.21 11.60 -18.47
CA GLY A 238 11.61 12.81 -17.75
C GLY A 238 13.13 13.03 -17.75
N LEU A 239 13.93 11.97 -17.58
CA LEU A 239 15.39 12.06 -17.70
C LEU A 239 15.84 12.48 -19.09
N ILE A 240 15.21 11.96 -20.15
CA ILE A 240 15.52 12.35 -21.53
C ILE A 240 15.18 13.83 -21.76
N ILE A 241 13.99 14.28 -21.35
CA ILE A 241 13.59 15.70 -21.44
C ILE A 241 14.58 16.60 -20.71
N GLY A 242 14.99 16.24 -19.49
CA GLY A 242 15.98 17.00 -18.72
C GLY A 242 17.34 17.10 -19.43
N ASN A 243 17.75 16.05 -20.15
CA ASN A 243 19.00 16.04 -20.91
C ASN A 243 18.91 16.80 -22.25
N MET A 244 17.71 17.04 -22.79
CA MET A 244 17.49 17.78 -24.05
C MET A 244 17.67 19.30 -23.92
N LYS A 245 17.93 19.81 -22.70
CA LYS A 245 18.16 21.24 -22.42
C LYS A 245 17.04 22.11 -23.01
N GLU A 246 17.38 23.05 -23.90
CA GLU A 246 16.44 24.01 -24.51
C GLU A 246 15.33 23.32 -25.33
N GLN A 247 15.64 22.23 -26.04
CA GLN A 247 14.63 21.51 -26.83
C GLN A 247 13.58 20.82 -25.94
N GLY A 248 13.93 20.49 -24.70
CA GLY A 248 13.04 19.84 -23.73
C GLY A 248 12.18 20.80 -22.93
N GLN A 249 12.46 22.12 -22.95
CA GLN A 249 11.78 23.10 -22.10
C GLN A 249 10.27 23.12 -22.33
N LEU A 250 9.82 23.15 -23.59
CA LEU A 250 8.38 23.19 -23.91
C LEU A 250 7.62 22.00 -23.30
N LEU A 251 8.19 20.79 -23.40
CA LEU A 251 7.56 19.60 -22.83
C LEU A 251 7.59 19.64 -21.30
N ARG A 252 8.69 20.10 -20.71
CA ARG A 252 8.81 20.24 -19.26
C ARG A 252 7.77 21.22 -18.71
N ASP A 253 7.62 22.39 -19.33
CA ASP A 253 6.68 23.43 -18.90
C ASP A 253 5.22 22.96 -19.04
N PHE A 254 4.93 22.18 -20.09
CA PHE A 254 3.64 21.51 -20.25
C PHE A 254 3.33 20.56 -19.08
N PHE A 255 4.26 19.65 -18.74
CA PHE A 255 4.05 18.70 -17.64
C PHE A 255 4.03 19.37 -16.27
N ASP A 256 4.78 20.46 -16.08
CA ASP A 256 4.74 21.25 -14.84
C ASP A 256 3.39 21.95 -14.67
N SER A 257 2.88 22.59 -15.73
CA SER A 257 1.55 23.20 -15.74
C SER A 257 0.43 22.19 -15.50
N LEU A 258 0.56 21.00 -16.10
CA LEU A 258 -0.37 19.89 -15.89
C LEU A 258 -0.34 19.41 -14.43
N ASN A 259 0.85 19.22 -13.85
CA ASN A 259 1.04 18.82 -12.47
C ASN A 259 0.41 19.84 -11.50
N GLU A 260 0.66 21.14 -11.71
CA GLU A 260 0.07 22.21 -10.89
C GLU A 260 -1.47 22.22 -10.97
N ALA A 261 -2.04 22.08 -12.17
CA ALA A 261 -3.49 22.00 -12.35
C ALA A 261 -4.11 20.78 -11.64
N ILE A 262 -3.43 19.63 -11.68
CA ILE A 262 -3.87 18.42 -10.97
C ILE A 262 -3.80 18.61 -9.46
N MET A 263 -2.76 19.27 -8.95
CA MET A 263 -2.64 19.56 -7.52
C MET A 263 -3.77 20.44 -7.00
N GLN A 264 -4.32 21.35 -7.82
CA GLN A 264 -5.53 22.10 -7.47
C GLN A 264 -6.77 21.20 -7.36
N LEU A 265 -6.91 20.21 -8.26
CA LEU A 265 -7.98 19.21 -8.16
C LEU A 265 -7.82 18.35 -6.89
N VAL A 266 -6.60 17.97 -6.53
CA VAL A 266 -6.30 17.26 -5.27
C VAL A 266 -6.81 18.08 -4.10
N ALA A 267 -6.52 19.38 -4.05
CA ALA A 267 -6.96 20.24 -2.94
C ALA A 267 -8.49 20.27 -2.77
N ILE A 268 -9.25 20.28 -3.88
CA ILE A 268 -10.73 20.21 -3.84
C ILE A 268 -11.19 18.87 -3.26
N ILE A 269 -10.62 17.75 -3.72
CA ILE A 269 -10.97 16.41 -3.24
C ILE A 269 -10.61 16.23 -1.77
N MET A 270 -9.51 16.83 -1.33
CA MET A 270 -9.12 16.80 0.08
C MET A 270 -10.22 17.42 0.96
N TRP A 271 -10.89 18.51 0.56
CA TRP A 271 -12.01 19.07 1.32
C TRP A 271 -13.21 18.12 1.47
N TYR A 272 -13.41 17.22 0.51
CA TYR A 272 -14.42 16.16 0.60
C TYR A 272 -13.96 14.96 1.45
N ALA A 273 -12.64 14.77 1.63
CA ALA A 273 -12.07 13.60 2.29
C ALA A 273 -12.62 13.33 3.71
N PRO A 274 -12.86 14.32 4.61
CA PRO A 274 -13.45 14.05 5.91
C PRO A 274 -14.80 13.31 5.82
N VAL A 275 -15.66 13.72 4.88
CA VAL A 275 -16.97 13.08 4.68
C VAL A 275 -16.77 11.67 4.12
N GLY A 276 -15.94 11.51 3.10
CA GLY A 276 -15.67 10.20 2.51
C GLY A 276 -15.07 9.20 3.50
N ILE A 277 -14.07 9.62 4.29
CA ILE A 277 -13.40 8.78 5.30
C ILE A 277 -14.39 8.30 6.37
N LEU A 278 -15.28 9.18 6.84
CA LEU A 278 -16.30 8.82 7.84
C LEU A 278 -17.15 7.64 7.36
N PHE A 279 -17.72 7.74 6.16
CA PHE A 279 -18.59 6.70 5.60
C PHE A 279 -17.81 5.47 5.12
N LEU A 280 -16.56 5.64 4.66
CA LEU A 280 -15.69 4.52 4.28
C LEU A 280 -15.38 3.63 5.49
N ILE A 281 -14.95 4.24 6.60
CA ILE A 281 -14.64 3.51 7.84
C ILE A 281 -15.91 2.90 8.45
N ALA A 282 -16.97 3.69 8.58
CA ALA A 282 -18.24 3.20 9.13
C ALA A 282 -18.79 2.02 8.29
N GLY A 283 -18.80 2.16 6.96
CA GLY A 283 -19.26 1.12 6.04
C GLY A 283 -18.42 -0.16 6.13
N LYS A 284 -17.10 -0.04 6.23
CA LYS A 284 -16.21 -1.20 6.39
C LYS A 284 -16.43 -1.92 7.71
N ILE A 285 -16.67 -1.20 8.80
CA ILE A 285 -16.98 -1.80 10.11
C ILE A 285 -18.32 -2.55 10.08
N VAL A 286 -19.33 -2.01 9.40
CA VAL A 286 -20.65 -2.66 9.27
C VAL A 286 -20.60 -3.88 8.35
N GLU A 287 -19.75 -3.87 7.30
CA GLU A 287 -19.53 -5.00 6.39
C GLU A 287 -18.79 -6.18 7.07
N MET A 288 -18.09 -5.94 8.17
CA MET A 288 -17.36 -7.01 8.89
C MET A 288 -18.30 -7.95 9.66
N ASP A 289 -18.29 -9.22 9.25
CA ASP A 289 -18.97 -10.33 9.94
C ASP A 289 -18.49 -10.50 11.39
N ASP A 290 -19.20 -11.32 12.18
CA ASP A 290 -19.00 -11.44 13.62
C ASP A 290 -17.57 -11.83 14.04
N LEU A 291 -16.85 -10.84 14.60
CA LEU A 291 -15.54 -10.93 15.25
C LEU A 291 -15.47 -12.03 16.32
N THR A 292 -16.61 -12.48 16.85
CA THR A 292 -16.71 -13.52 17.88
C THR A 292 -16.47 -14.94 17.36
N GLN A 293 -16.81 -15.25 16.09
CA GLN A 293 -16.60 -16.61 15.53
C GLN A 293 -15.23 -16.77 14.86
N MET A 294 -14.62 -15.69 14.35
CA MET A 294 -13.22 -15.67 13.86
C MET A 294 -12.18 -15.33 14.95
N GLY A 295 -12.64 -15.07 16.18
CA GLY A 295 -12.00 -14.10 17.09
C GLY A 295 -10.72 -14.53 17.80
N GLY A 296 -10.48 -15.83 17.99
CA GLY A 296 -9.30 -16.27 18.74
C GLY A 296 -8.02 -16.11 17.93
N GLN A 297 -7.88 -16.91 16.87
CA GLN A 297 -6.62 -17.01 16.13
C GLN A 297 -6.41 -15.87 15.14
N LEU A 298 -7.44 -15.52 14.36
CA LEU A 298 -7.34 -14.43 13.40
C LEU A 298 -7.21 -13.09 14.12
N GLY A 299 -7.91 -12.92 15.25
CA GLY A 299 -7.77 -11.76 16.14
C GLY A 299 -6.33 -11.63 16.68
N MET A 300 -5.73 -12.72 17.17
CA MET A 300 -4.33 -12.70 17.63
C MET A 300 -3.34 -12.38 16.50
N TYR A 301 -3.59 -12.89 15.29
CA TYR A 301 -2.81 -12.51 14.10
C TYR A 301 -2.93 -11.00 13.82
N THR A 302 -4.15 -10.46 13.80
CA THR A 302 -4.40 -9.03 13.59
C THR A 302 -3.69 -8.16 14.63
N VAL A 303 -3.77 -8.53 15.92
CA VAL A 303 -3.07 -7.82 17.00
C VAL A 303 -1.56 -7.86 16.81
N THR A 304 -1.00 -9.03 16.45
CA THR A 304 0.43 -9.22 16.18
C THR A 304 0.91 -8.28 15.06
N VAL A 305 0.16 -8.21 13.95
CA VAL A 305 0.48 -7.32 12.82
C VAL A 305 0.40 -5.85 13.22
N ILE A 306 -0.66 -5.44 13.95
CA ILE A 306 -0.82 -4.05 14.42
C ILE A 306 0.35 -3.64 15.32
N ILE A 307 0.75 -4.50 16.26
CA ILE A 307 1.91 -4.23 17.13
C ILE A 307 3.19 -4.08 16.30
N GLY A 308 3.41 -4.96 15.31
CA GLY A 308 4.57 -4.88 14.44
C GLY A 308 4.63 -3.60 13.61
N LEU A 309 3.50 -3.19 13.04
CA LEU A 309 3.38 -1.92 12.31
C LEU A 309 3.61 -0.73 13.23
N LEU A 310 3.05 -0.71 14.45
CA LEU A 310 3.24 0.36 15.42
C LEU A 310 4.70 0.48 15.86
N ILE A 311 5.37 -0.64 16.17
CA ILE A 311 6.78 -0.63 16.52
C ILE A 311 7.62 -0.09 15.37
N HIS A 312 7.37 -0.55 14.14
CA HIS A 312 8.12 -0.08 12.98
C HIS A 312 7.88 1.43 12.70
N ALA A 313 6.62 1.88 12.75
CA ALA A 313 6.24 3.25 12.42
C ALA A 313 6.61 4.27 13.51
N VAL A 314 6.49 3.93 14.79
CA VAL A 314 6.67 4.86 15.91
C VAL A 314 8.08 4.81 16.50
N LEU A 315 8.75 3.65 16.46
CA LEU A 315 10.10 3.52 17.02
C LEU A 315 11.17 3.47 15.93
N ILE A 316 11.04 2.58 14.96
CA ILE A 316 12.15 2.30 14.01
C ILE A 316 12.34 3.42 13.01
N LEU A 317 11.30 3.80 12.26
CA LEU A 317 11.41 4.87 11.26
C LEU A 317 11.82 6.22 11.89
N PRO A 318 11.26 6.64 13.04
CA PRO A 318 11.68 7.87 13.71
C PRO A 318 13.11 7.80 14.24
N THR A 319 13.54 6.65 14.77
CA THR A 319 14.93 6.45 15.22
C THR A 319 15.90 6.49 14.05
N LEU A 320 15.58 5.86 12.91
CA LEU A 320 16.38 5.91 11.70
C LEU A 320 16.49 7.35 11.17
N TYR A 321 15.36 8.07 11.13
CA TYR A 321 15.33 9.49 10.76
C TYR A 321 16.22 10.33 11.68
N PHE A 322 16.09 10.16 13.00
CA PHE A 322 16.91 10.89 13.97
C PHE A 322 18.40 10.51 13.87
N ALA A 323 18.72 9.25 13.62
CA ALA A 323 20.11 8.80 13.48
C ALA A 323 20.81 9.46 12.30
N ILE A 324 20.12 9.59 11.15
CA ILE A 324 20.66 10.15 9.92
C ILE A 324 20.62 11.68 9.94
N THR A 325 19.46 12.28 10.26
CA THR A 325 19.24 13.73 10.15
C THR A 325 19.59 14.51 11.41
N ARG A 326 19.65 13.84 12.57
CA ARG A 326 19.80 14.44 13.90
C ARG A 326 18.72 15.48 14.25
N GLN A 327 17.57 15.43 13.57
CA GLN A 327 16.42 16.31 13.80
C GLN A 327 15.26 15.55 14.44
N ASN A 328 14.36 16.29 15.09
CA ASN A 328 13.20 15.69 15.76
C ASN A 328 12.21 15.10 14.72
N PRO A 329 12.04 13.76 14.67
CA PRO A 329 11.18 13.11 13.68
C PRO A 329 9.68 13.44 13.86
N PHE A 330 9.24 13.68 15.09
CA PHE A 330 7.80 13.88 15.37
C PHE A 330 7.27 15.20 14.81
N VAL A 331 8.14 16.20 14.66
CA VAL A 331 7.76 17.47 13.99
C VAL A 331 7.51 17.22 12.51
N PHE A 332 8.35 16.39 11.87
CA PHE A 332 8.19 16.01 10.47
C PHE A 332 6.93 15.16 10.26
N ILE A 333 6.69 14.16 11.11
CA ILE A 333 5.47 13.33 11.07
C ILE A 333 4.22 14.17 11.27
N GLY A 334 4.25 15.19 12.13
CA GLY A 334 3.13 16.12 12.32
C GLY A 334 2.71 16.83 11.03
N GLY A 335 3.66 17.15 10.14
CA GLY A 335 3.36 17.73 8.82
C GLY A 335 2.74 16.74 7.82
N LEU A 336 2.98 15.43 8.01
CA LEU A 336 2.48 14.36 7.15
C LEU A 336 1.20 13.69 7.68
N LEU A 337 0.76 14.05 8.88
CA LEU A 337 -0.36 13.39 9.57
C LEU A 337 -1.64 13.37 8.71
N GLN A 338 -1.85 14.41 7.91
CA GLN A 338 -2.96 14.49 6.96
C GLN A 338 -2.95 13.36 5.93
N ALA A 339 -1.79 13.12 5.31
CA ALA A 339 -1.65 12.05 4.32
C ALA A 339 -1.76 10.69 5.00
N LEU A 340 -1.20 10.53 6.20
CA LEU A 340 -1.24 9.27 6.95
C LEU A 340 -2.66 8.89 7.39
N VAL A 341 -3.51 9.86 7.75
CA VAL A 341 -4.92 9.60 8.12
C VAL A 341 -5.77 9.23 6.90
N THR A 342 -5.37 9.67 5.71
CA THR A 342 -6.09 9.39 4.46
C THR A 342 -5.68 8.05 3.84
N ALA A 343 -4.45 7.58 4.11
CA ALA A 343 -3.88 6.34 3.60
C ALA A 343 -4.41 5.10 4.33
#